data_AF-A0A3B9VH44-F1
#
_entry.id   AF-A0A3B9VH44-F1
#
_cell.length_a   1.000
_cell.length_b   1.000
_cell.length_c   1.000
_cell.angle_alpha   90.00
_cell.angle_beta   90.00
_cell.angle_gamma   90.00
#
_symmetry.space_group_name_H-M   'P 1'
#
loop_
_entity.id
_entity.type
_entity.pdbx_description
1 polymer ?
#
loop_
_entity_poly.entity_id
_entity_poly.type
_entity_poly.pdbx_seq_one_letter_code
_entity_poly.pdbx_strand_id
1 'polypeptide(L)'
;MKNSTIKHKLSGFTLVEVITVVACVAVIASLSFGDMNRMFVKQIEENEALDLQYIQKALEIYAKREGSLPLNNDECDTEEKSTPSQWHMQLAKYSDMSANRICFDQFGHKREYQSDSKKQNYRNGQYEYEVFYASILSRGNNHRVAETTPWVGENGYQEFEAAEDSDDLVIKYNDNDYKLSLYEETLERVSTLEKYLERYARSKRSVAKSIDEPEFDNLIFYPKDGRSTDAGAYFTNSDGGVKTIDDELSAVALTKELGLPEYVGRNAITGKSMWYISNPGPDRSNPCDNAKTTPPYYPPAIIVTTGDVRPNGC
;
A
#
# COMPACT_ATOMS: atom_id res chain seq x y z
N MET A 1 93.06 16.60 18.22
CA MET A 1 91.69 16.25 17.77
C MET A 1 91.12 15.23 18.75
N LYS A 2 90.08 15.59 19.52
CA LYS A 2 89.31 14.64 20.33
C LYS A 2 87.83 14.93 20.08
N ASN A 3 87.18 14.04 19.33
CA ASN A 3 85.74 14.04 19.13
C ASN A 3 85.06 13.71 20.46
N SER A 4 84.25 14.65 20.96
CA SER A 4 83.32 14.43 22.06
C SER A 4 82.02 13.86 21.50
N THR A 5 81.86 12.54 21.57
CA THR A 5 80.54 11.91 21.40
C THR A 5 79.70 12.20 22.64
N ILE A 6 78.69 13.07 22.49
CA ILE A 6 77.65 13.33 23.49
C ILE A 6 76.80 12.08 23.60
N LYS A 7 76.98 11.29 24.67
CA LYS A 7 76.04 10.26 25.07
C LYS A 7 74.86 10.93 25.76
N HIS A 8 73.72 11.07 25.08
CA HIS A 8 72.46 11.35 25.76
C HIS A 8 72.16 10.18 26.71
N LYS A 9 72.34 10.40 28.02
CA LYS A 9 71.78 9.51 29.04
C LYS A 9 70.26 9.63 28.93
N LEU A 10 69.60 8.57 28.47
CA LEU A 10 68.18 8.37 28.74
C LEU A 10 68.03 8.34 30.26
N SER A 11 67.54 9.44 30.82
CA SER A 11 67.15 9.50 32.24
C SER A 11 66.02 8.50 32.41
N GLY A 12 66.28 7.40 33.11
CA GLY A 12 65.23 6.46 33.47
C GLY A 12 64.17 7.20 34.28
N PHE A 13 62.89 6.97 33.95
CA PHE A 13 61.76 7.55 34.66
C PHE A 13 61.88 7.27 36.15
N THR A 14 61.76 8.32 36.97
CA THR A 14 61.71 8.14 38.41
C THR A 14 60.37 7.48 38.77
N LEU A 15 60.35 6.62 39.79
CA LEU A 15 59.14 5.94 40.25
C LEU A 15 58.00 6.92 40.57
N VAL A 16 58.36 8.12 41.06
CA VAL A 16 57.41 9.20 41.33
C VAL A 16 56.76 9.74 40.05
N GLU A 17 57.54 10.00 38.99
CA GLU A 17 56.98 10.43 37.69
C GLU A 17 56.05 9.38 37.09
N VAL A 18 56.39 8.09 37.20
CA VAL A 18 55.51 7.01 36.72
C VAL A 18 54.19 7.01 37.49
N ILE A 19 54.21 7.15 38.81
CA ILE A 19 52.98 7.21 39.63
C ILE A 19 52.15 8.45 39.27
N THR A 20 52.77 9.62 39.07
CA THR A 20 52.05 10.83 38.69
C THR A 20 51.40 10.70 37.31
N VAL A 21 52.12 10.18 36.32
CA VAL A 21 51.58 9.97 34.97
C VAL A 21 50.44 8.96 34.99
N VAL A 22 50.59 7.83 35.71
CA VAL A 22 49.51 6.83 35.84
C VAL A 22 48.29 7.42 36.53
N ALA A 23 48.46 8.22 37.58
CA ALA A 23 47.35 8.89 38.26
C ALA A 23 46.63 9.89 37.35
N CYS A 24 47.36 10.73 36.60
CA CYS A 24 46.77 11.67 35.65
C CYS A 24 46.03 10.94 34.51
N VAL A 25 46.62 9.87 33.95
CA VAL A 25 45.98 9.06 32.90
C VAL A 25 44.73 8.37 33.43
N ALA A 26 44.73 7.84 34.65
CA ALA A 26 43.56 7.22 35.26
C ALA A 26 42.40 8.21 35.45
N VAL A 27 42.69 9.44 35.87
CA VAL A 27 41.67 10.51 36.02
C VAL A 27 41.14 10.98 34.67
N ILE A 28 42.01 11.14 33.66
CA ILE A 28 41.56 11.53 32.32
C ILE A 28 40.71 10.41 31.70
N ALA A 29 41.14 9.15 31.82
CA ALA A 29 40.39 8.00 31.34
C ALA A 29 39.00 7.94 31.99
N SER A 30 38.91 8.10 33.32
CA SER A 30 37.63 8.06 34.05
C SER A 30 36.66 9.17 33.62
N LEU A 31 37.17 10.36 33.32
CA LEU A 31 36.35 11.46 32.78
C LEU A 31 35.91 11.21 31.33
N SER A 32 36.78 10.63 30.49
CA SER A 32 36.47 10.34 29.08
C SER A 32 35.50 9.17 28.88
N PHE A 33 35.37 8.24 29.84
CA PHE A 33 34.43 7.12 29.71
C PHE A 33 32.96 7.56 29.63
N GLY A 34 32.58 8.64 30.32
CA GLY A 34 31.21 9.17 30.26
C GLY A 34 30.81 9.64 28.86
N ASP A 35 31.73 10.33 28.17
CA ASP A 35 31.48 10.86 26.83
C ASP A 35 31.50 9.76 25.76
N MET A 36 32.40 8.77 25.88
CA MET A 36 32.41 7.60 24.99
C MET A 36 31.11 6.79 25.09
N ASN A 37 30.59 6.56 26.30
CA ASN A 37 29.33 5.84 26.49
C ASN A 37 28.15 6.57 25.84
N ARG A 38 28.09 7.90 25.94
CA ARG A 38 27.07 8.71 25.26
C ARG A 38 27.17 8.62 23.74
N MET A 39 28.40 8.63 23.21
CA MET A 39 28.63 8.47 21.77
C MET A 39 28.17 7.10 21.27
N PHE A 40 28.46 6.02 22.01
CA PHE A 40 28.00 4.68 21.63
C PHE A 40 26.48 4.54 21.70
N VAL A 41 25.83 5.05 22.75
CA VAL A 41 24.36 5.05 22.86
C VAL A 41 23.75 5.79 21.68
N LYS A 42 24.25 6.99 21.35
CA LYS A 42 23.76 7.75 20.20
C LYS A 42 23.97 7.02 18.87
N GLN A 43 25.10 6.35 18.69
CA GLN A 43 25.34 5.55 17.49
C GLN A 43 24.36 4.37 17.37
N ILE A 44 24.00 3.76 18.50
CA ILE A 44 23.01 2.68 18.56
C ILE A 44 21.61 3.22 18.22
N GLU A 45 21.22 4.39 18.75
CA GLU A 45 19.97 5.07 18.41
C GLU A 45 19.87 5.42 16.92
N GLU A 46 20.94 5.97 16.34
CA GLU A 46 21.00 6.28 14.90
C GLU A 46 20.87 5.00 14.04
N ASN A 47 21.51 3.90 14.45
CA ASN A 47 21.37 2.62 13.77
C ASN A 47 19.96 2.03 13.91
N GLU A 48 19.31 2.19 15.07
CA GLU A 48 17.93 1.77 15.28
C GLU A 48 16.96 2.56 14.41
N ALA A 49 17.16 3.87 14.30
CA ALA A 49 16.35 4.71 13.42
C ALA A 49 16.47 4.28 11.95
N LEU A 50 17.67 3.92 11.49
CA LEU A 50 17.88 3.37 10.15
C LEU A 50 17.17 2.02 9.98
N ASP A 51 17.27 1.12 10.97
CA ASP A 51 16.60 -0.17 10.93
C ASP A 51 15.08 -0.02 10.85
N LEU A 52 14.49 0.90 11.61
CA LEU A 52 13.06 1.22 11.51
C LEU A 52 12.68 1.72 10.11
N GLN A 53 13.48 2.57 9.48
CA GLN A 53 13.23 3.01 8.10
C GLN A 53 13.26 1.85 7.10
N TYR A 54 14.17 0.89 7.27
CA TYR A 54 14.17 -0.32 6.44
C TYR A 54 12.92 -1.17 6.66
N ILE A 55 12.44 -1.26 7.90
CA ILE A 55 11.19 -1.96 8.21
C ILE A 55 9.98 -1.23 7.60
N GLN A 56 9.94 0.10 7.62
CA GLN A 56 8.89 0.89 6.96
C GLN A 56 8.85 0.63 5.45
N LYS A 57 10.01 0.60 4.79
CA LYS A 57 10.10 0.23 3.37
C LYS A 57 9.61 -1.20 3.12
N ALA A 58 9.91 -2.12 4.03
CA ALA A 58 9.41 -3.49 3.93
C ALA A 58 7.88 -3.55 4.07
N LEU A 59 7.29 -2.75 4.98
CA LEU A 59 5.84 -2.60 5.12
C LEU A 59 5.21 -2.03 3.84
N GLU A 60 5.84 -1.03 3.23
CA GLU A 60 5.39 -0.45 1.95
C GLU A 60 5.40 -1.50 0.83
N ILE A 61 6.50 -2.25 0.69
CA ILE A 61 6.62 -3.29 -0.34
C ILE A 61 5.61 -4.41 -0.08
N TYR A 62 5.44 -4.83 1.18
CA TYR A 62 4.47 -5.84 1.58
C TYR A 62 3.06 -5.40 1.21
N ALA A 63 2.65 -4.19 1.60
CA ALA A 63 1.34 -3.63 1.28
C ALA A 63 1.08 -3.57 -0.22
N LYS A 64 2.08 -3.18 -1.02
CA LYS A 64 1.96 -3.12 -2.48
C LYS A 64 1.79 -4.50 -3.14
N ARG A 65 2.43 -5.54 -2.61
CA ARG A 65 2.40 -6.90 -3.19
C ARG A 65 1.25 -7.75 -2.71
N GLU A 66 0.95 -7.69 -1.42
CA GLU A 66 -0.08 -8.53 -0.77
C GLU A 66 -1.42 -7.80 -0.63
N GLY A 67 -1.48 -6.48 -0.87
CA GLY A 67 -2.70 -5.67 -0.77
C GLY A 67 -3.22 -5.46 0.66
N SER A 68 -2.47 -5.92 1.66
CA SER A 68 -2.78 -5.84 3.09
C SER A 68 -1.49 -5.70 3.90
N LEU A 69 -1.60 -5.43 5.20
CA LEU A 69 -0.47 -5.46 6.13
C LEU A 69 -0.45 -6.77 6.94
N PRO A 70 0.71 -7.17 7.49
CA PRO A 70 0.77 -8.29 8.41
C PRO A 70 -0.20 -8.10 9.57
N LEU A 71 -0.86 -9.17 10.00
CA LEU A 71 -1.73 -9.12 11.17
C LEU A 71 -0.88 -9.08 12.44
N ASN A 72 -1.41 -8.48 13.50
CA ASN A 72 -0.83 -8.56 14.85
C ASN A 72 -1.24 -9.87 15.53
N ASN A 73 -0.88 -10.99 14.91
CA ASN A 73 -1.36 -12.31 15.31
C ASN A 73 -0.44 -13.02 16.29
N ASP A 74 0.83 -12.66 16.40
CA ASP A 74 1.78 -13.31 17.31
C ASP A 74 2.90 -12.36 17.76
N GLU A 75 3.23 -12.41 19.06
CA GLU A 75 4.40 -11.72 19.62
C GLU A 75 5.67 -12.23 18.96
N CYS A 76 6.66 -11.34 18.81
CA CYS A 76 7.95 -11.81 18.39
C CYS A 76 8.59 -12.68 19.49
N ASP A 77 9.00 -13.89 19.13
CA ASP A 77 9.65 -14.80 20.06
C ASP A 77 10.97 -15.37 19.51
N THR A 78 11.98 -15.48 20.38
CA THR A 78 13.32 -15.98 20.05
C THR A 78 13.38 -17.50 19.86
N GLU A 79 12.38 -18.23 20.36
CA GLU A 79 12.47 -19.69 20.52
C GLU A 79 11.50 -20.44 19.62
N GLU A 80 12.05 -21.26 18.70
CA GLU A 80 11.54 -22.47 17.99
C GLU A 80 10.08 -22.58 17.51
N LYS A 81 9.22 -21.60 17.80
CA LYS A 81 7.81 -21.51 17.43
C LYS A 81 7.57 -20.35 16.48
N SER A 82 8.61 -19.91 15.78
CA SER A 82 8.47 -18.88 14.74
C SER A 82 7.65 -19.46 13.59
N THR A 83 6.34 -19.19 13.61
CA THR A 83 5.45 -19.60 12.54
C THR A 83 5.64 -18.65 11.35
N PRO A 84 5.49 -19.12 10.10
CA PRO A 84 5.58 -18.26 8.92
C PRO A 84 4.53 -17.13 8.88
N SER A 85 3.56 -17.13 9.81
CA SER A 85 2.50 -16.14 9.96
C SER A 85 2.89 -14.93 10.79
N GLN A 86 4.02 -14.95 11.51
CA GLN A 86 4.50 -13.82 12.29
C GLN A 86 4.87 -12.62 11.41
N TRP A 87 4.52 -11.42 11.84
CA TRP A 87 4.73 -10.18 11.09
C TRP A 87 6.21 -9.97 10.69
N HIS A 88 7.16 -10.21 11.60
CA HIS A 88 8.58 -10.01 11.32
C HIS A 88 9.13 -11.02 10.30
N MET A 89 8.58 -12.25 10.27
CA MET A 89 8.92 -13.27 9.27
C MET A 89 8.34 -12.92 7.90
N GLN A 90 7.15 -12.34 7.87
CA GLN A 90 6.49 -11.87 6.66
C GLN A 90 7.24 -10.68 6.05
N LEU A 91 7.64 -9.70 6.86
CA LEU A 91 8.41 -8.54 6.42
C LEU A 91 9.84 -8.88 6.00
N ALA A 92 10.47 -9.87 6.62
CA ALA A 92 11.82 -10.32 6.25
C ALA A 92 11.91 -10.84 4.80
N LYS A 93 10.80 -11.26 4.19
CA LYS A 93 10.78 -11.64 2.76
C LYS A 93 10.93 -10.45 1.82
N TYR A 94 10.64 -9.25 2.32
CA TYR A 94 10.61 -7.99 1.57
C TYR A 94 11.67 -7.00 2.04
N SER A 95 12.58 -7.44 2.90
CA SER A 95 13.69 -6.66 3.45
C SER A 95 14.98 -7.46 3.34
N ASP A 96 16.11 -6.75 3.30
CA ASP A 96 17.45 -7.36 3.44
C ASP A 96 17.78 -7.69 4.91
N MET A 97 16.88 -7.35 5.85
CA MET A 97 17.04 -7.62 7.27
C MET A 97 16.56 -9.04 7.61
N SER A 98 17.28 -9.69 8.53
CA SER A 98 16.82 -10.96 9.10
C SER A 98 15.58 -10.74 9.96
N ALA A 99 14.72 -11.76 10.06
CA ALA A 99 13.50 -11.69 10.87
C ALA A 99 13.79 -11.35 12.35
N ASN A 100 14.91 -11.84 12.90
CA ASN A 100 15.35 -11.47 14.24
C ASN A 100 15.72 -9.99 14.33
N ARG A 101 16.41 -9.44 13.33
CA ARG A 101 16.77 -8.03 13.30
C ARG A 101 15.55 -7.13 13.14
N ILE A 102 14.47 -7.60 12.50
CA ILE A 102 13.19 -6.88 12.42
C ILE A 102 12.43 -6.95 13.75
N CYS A 103 12.55 -8.07 14.45
CA CYS A 103 11.91 -8.27 15.74
C CYS A 103 12.57 -7.51 16.90
N PHE A 104 13.90 -7.54 17.00
CA PHE A 104 14.64 -6.97 18.12
C PHE A 104 15.29 -5.66 17.72
N ASP A 105 15.22 -4.66 18.59
CA ASP A 105 15.96 -3.42 18.43
C ASP A 105 17.47 -3.60 18.66
N GLN A 106 18.26 -2.57 18.34
CA GLN A 106 19.71 -2.61 18.58
C GLN A 106 20.10 -2.78 20.06
N PHE A 107 19.17 -2.52 20.99
CA PHE A 107 19.37 -2.69 22.42
C PHE A 107 19.07 -4.13 22.89
N GLY A 108 18.48 -4.96 22.02
CA GLY A 108 18.11 -6.35 22.29
C GLY A 108 16.69 -6.50 22.86
N HIS A 109 15.88 -5.45 22.83
CA HIS A 109 14.49 -5.50 23.26
C HIS A 109 13.56 -5.87 22.11
N LYS A 110 12.46 -6.55 22.44
CA LYS A 110 11.41 -6.89 21.48
C LYS A 110 10.71 -5.60 21.02
N ARG A 111 10.62 -5.40 19.70
CA ARG A 111 9.77 -4.36 19.11
C ARG A 111 8.31 -4.76 19.20
N GLU A 112 7.47 -3.76 19.40
CA GLU A 112 6.02 -3.94 19.45
C GLU A 112 5.42 -3.56 18.11
N TYR A 113 4.68 -4.49 17.50
CA TYR A 113 3.94 -4.27 16.26
C TYR A 113 2.46 -4.10 16.59
N GLN A 114 1.86 -3.04 16.06
CA GLN A 114 0.43 -2.83 16.15
C GLN A 114 -0.10 -2.57 14.74
N SER A 115 -1.18 -3.26 14.38
CA SER A 115 -1.86 -3.10 13.10
C SER A 115 -3.33 -2.79 13.33
N ASP A 116 -3.87 -1.86 12.57
CA ASP A 116 -5.30 -1.55 12.55
C ASP A 116 -5.78 -1.39 11.10
N SER A 117 -7.08 -1.54 10.88
CA SER A 117 -7.68 -1.30 9.57
C SER A 117 -8.99 -0.54 9.70
N LYS A 118 -9.19 0.41 8.79
CA LYS A 118 -10.41 1.22 8.77
C LYS A 118 -10.96 1.35 7.37
N LYS A 119 -12.28 1.23 7.23
CA LYS A 119 -12.96 1.52 5.97
C LYS A 119 -13.10 3.02 5.79
N GLN A 120 -12.62 3.53 4.66
CA GLN A 120 -12.76 4.91 4.27
C GLN A 120 -13.51 5.03 2.95
N ASN A 121 -14.30 6.11 2.83
CA ASN A 121 -15.01 6.44 1.61
C ASN A 121 -14.19 7.42 0.78
N TYR A 122 -14.05 7.18 -0.52
CA TYR A 122 -13.37 8.12 -1.39
C TYR A 122 -14.24 9.38 -1.61
N ARG A 123 -13.78 10.55 -1.15
CA ARG A 123 -14.44 11.86 -1.35
C ARG A 123 -15.95 11.87 -1.07
N ASN A 124 -16.39 11.17 0.00
CA ASN A 124 -17.81 10.98 0.35
C ASN A 124 -18.65 10.22 -0.70
N GLY A 125 -18.00 9.45 -1.57
CA GLY A 125 -18.64 8.54 -2.50
C GLY A 125 -19.15 7.26 -1.84
N GLN A 126 -19.76 6.38 -2.65
CA GLN A 126 -20.28 5.07 -2.23
C GLN A 126 -19.22 3.94 -2.28
N TYR A 127 -18.02 4.25 -2.77
CA TYR A 127 -16.94 3.27 -2.86
C TYR A 127 -16.12 3.29 -1.55
N GLU A 128 -16.27 2.22 -0.77
CA GLU A 128 -15.49 1.96 0.44
C GLU A 128 -14.18 1.24 0.09
N TYR A 129 -13.06 1.68 0.63
CA TYR A 129 -11.84 0.88 0.63
C TYR A 129 -11.29 0.79 2.04
N GLU A 130 -10.72 -0.35 2.38
CA GLU A 130 -10.03 -0.53 3.65
C GLU A 130 -8.68 0.17 3.55
N VAL A 131 -8.28 0.93 4.56
CA VAL A 131 -6.94 1.52 4.73
C VAL A 131 -6.28 0.80 5.89
N PHE A 132 -5.06 0.33 5.68
CA PHE A 132 -4.29 -0.39 6.68
C PHE A 132 -3.30 0.56 7.35
N TYR A 133 -3.24 0.47 8.67
CA TYR A 133 -2.35 1.22 9.54
C TYR A 133 -1.45 0.25 10.27
N ALA A 134 -0.16 0.57 10.35
CA ALA A 134 0.79 -0.17 11.18
C ALA A 134 1.69 0.78 11.94
N SER A 135 2.00 0.44 13.18
CA SER A 135 3.02 1.09 13.99
C SER A 135 4.00 0.06 14.54
N ILE A 136 5.28 0.42 14.56
CA ILE A 136 6.35 -0.36 15.20
C ILE A 136 7.06 0.52 16.19
N LEU A 137 7.15 0.06 17.44
CA LEU A 137 7.79 0.74 18.55
C LEU A 137 9.07 0.00 18.97
N SER A 138 10.16 0.75 19.15
CA SER A 138 11.38 0.34 19.84
C SER A 138 11.46 1.01 21.21
N ARG A 139 11.86 0.25 22.23
CA ARG A 139 11.81 0.62 23.67
C ARG A 139 13.09 1.28 24.18
N GLY A 140 13.90 1.82 23.27
CA GLY A 140 15.14 2.52 23.58
C GLY A 140 16.08 1.77 24.52
N ASN A 141 16.94 2.52 25.21
CA ASN A 141 17.82 2.05 26.27
C ASN A 141 17.13 2.09 27.65
N ASN A 142 16.14 2.98 27.83
CA ASN A 142 15.45 3.20 29.09
C ASN A 142 14.44 2.10 29.47
N HIS A 143 14.13 1.16 28.57
CA HIS A 143 13.15 0.07 28.70
C HIS A 143 11.72 0.54 29.01
N ARG A 144 11.41 1.82 28.77
CA ARG A 144 10.07 2.34 28.93
C ARG A 144 9.30 2.12 27.65
N VAL A 145 8.00 1.99 27.82
CA VAL A 145 7.06 1.99 26.71
C VAL A 145 6.35 3.32 26.86
N ALA A 146 6.72 4.30 26.06
CA ALA A 146 5.86 5.44 25.93
C ALA A 146 4.48 4.96 25.45
N GLU A 147 3.42 5.48 26.09
CA GLU A 147 2.06 5.25 25.65
C GLU A 147 1.90 5.94 24.29
N THR A 148 2.21 5.23 23.21
CA THR A 148 1.87 5.70 21.88
C THR A 148 0.37 5.75 21.83
N THR A 149 -0.19 6.94 21.62
CA THR A 149 -1.63 7.05 21.42
C THR A 149 -1.98 6.10 20.26
N PRO A 150 -3.02 5.25 20.40
CA PRO A 150 -3.60 4.54 19.27
C PRO A 150 -3.83 5.53 18.13
N TRP A 151 -4.02 5.10 16.89
CA TRP A 151 -4.35 5.98 15.76
C TRP A 151 -5.65 6.79 16.03
N VAL A 152 -5.55 7.86 16.82
CA VAL A 152 -6.62 8.73 17.30
C VAL A 152 -6.49 10.04 16.51
N GLY A 153 -7.35 10.21 15.50
CA GLY A 153 -7.28 11.32 14.56
C GLY A 153 -6.70 10.87 13.22
N GLU A 154 -7.57 10.67 12.23
CA GLU A 154 -7.30 9.99 10.96
C GLU A 154 -6.52 10.80 9.91
N ASN A 155 -5.71 11.77 10.34
CA ASN A 155 -4.98 12.63 9.42
C ASN A 155 -3.52 12.75 9.85
N GLY A 156 -2.67 11.86 9.36
CA GLY A 156 -1.24 12.06 9.50
C GLY A 156 -0.40 10.88 9.05
N TYR A 157 0.36 11.07 7.98
CA TYR A 157 1.73 10.58 7.95
C TYR A 157 2.45 11.21 9.14
N GLN A 158 2.62 10.47 10.22
CA GLN A 158 3.57 10.87 11.26
C GLN A 158 4.81 10.01 11.08
N GLU A 159 5.66 10.53 10.21
CA GLU A 159 7.06 10.17 10.08
C GLU A 159 7.71 10.48 11.44
N PHE A 160 7.98 9.45 12.23
CA PHE A 160 8.74 9.55 13.49
C PHE A 160 8.10 10.43 14.57
N GLU A 161 7.32 9.83 15.46
CA GLU A 161 7.12 10.43 16.78
C GLU A 161 8.17 9.82 17.71
N ALA A 162 9.14 10.64 18.12
CA ALA A 162 9.88 10.35 19.35
C ALA A 162 8.82 10.34 20.45
N ALA A 163 8.64 9.19 21.06
CA ALA A 163 7.65 9.07 22.10
C ALA A 163 8.08 9.96 23.29
N GLU A 164 7.15 10.37 24.15
CA GLU A 164 7.37 11.50 25.09
C GLU A 164 8.56 11.32 26.07
N ASP A 165 9.15 10.11 26.16
CA ASP A 165 10.39 9.78 26.87
C ASP A 165 11.57 9.55 25.87
N SER A 166 12.75 10.11 26.21
CA SER A 166 13.79 10.63 25.30
C SER A 166 14.63 9.66 24.43
N ASP A 167 14.22 8.42 24.20
CA ASP A 167 14.95 7.42 23.40
C ASP A 167 14.07 6.35 22.73
N ASP A 168 12.74 6.43 22.92
CA ASP A 168 11.78 5.55 22.24
C ASP A 168 11.54 6.00 20.80
N LEU A 169 11.60 5.05 19.87
CA LEU A 169 11.43 5.31 18.45
C LEU A 169 10.19 4.60 17.91
N VAL A 170 9.31 5.36 17.26
CA VAL A 170 8.09 4.84 16.62
C VAL A 170 8.10 5.15 15.15
N ILE A 171 7.81 4.14 14.34
CA ILE A 171 7.49 4.32 12.93
C ILE A 171 6.04 3.96 12.66
N LYS A 172 5.36 4.85 11.93
CA LYS A 172 3.96 4.68 11.52
C LYS A 172 3.91 4.58 10.00
N TYR A 173 3.10 3.64 9.50
CA TYR A 173 2.85 3.43 8.08
C TYR A 173 1.35 3.35 7.84
N ASN A 174 0.89 3.99 6.76
CA ASN A 174 -0.44 3.80 6.21
C ASN A 174 -0.35 3.66 4.69
N ASP A 175 -1.30 2.95 4.08
CA ASP A 175 -1.34 2.73 2.64
C ASP A 175 -2.34 3.62 1.89
N ASN A 176 -2.80 4.70 2.53
CA ASN A 176 -3.84 5.57 2.00
C ASN A 176 -3.42 6.21 0.67
N ASP A 177 -2.25 6.84 0.61
CA ASP A 177 -1.77 7.52 -0.60
C ASP A 177 -1.60 6.56 -1.78
N TYR A 178 -1.11 5.35 -1.50
CA TYR A 178 -1.00 4.30 -2.51
C TYR A 178 -2.38 3.91 -3.04
N LYS A 179 -3.36 3.69 -2.16
CA LYS A 179 -4.74 3.37 -2.55
C LYS A 179 -5.43 4.51 -3.30
N LEU A 180 -5.15 5.77 -2.94
CA LEU A 180 -5.63 6.94 -3.69
C LEU A 180 -5.07 6.94 -5.12
N SER A 181 -3.77 6.64 -5.31
CA SER A 181 -3.18 6.55 -6.66
C SER A 181 -3.80 5.44 -7.51
N LEU A 182 -4.09 4.26 -6.92
CA LEU A 182 -4.79 3.17 -7.60
C LEU A 182 -6.24 3.54 -7.93
N TYR A 183 -6.90 4.33 -7.08
CA TYR A 183 -8.24 4.83 -7.38
C TYR A 183 -8.23 5.77 -8.59
N GLU A 184 -7.28 6.71 -8.64
CA GLU A 184 -7.09 7.61 -9.78
C GLU A 184 -6.82 6.83 -11.08
N GLU A 185 -6.00 5.78 -11.02
CA GLU A 185 -5.78 4.88 -12.13
C GLU A 185 -7.09 4.18 -12.57
N THR A 186 -7.91 3.76 -11.61
CA THR A 186 -9.22 3.14 -11.91
C THR A 186 -10.15 4.12 -12.62
N LEU A 187 -10.17 5.40 -12.22
CA LEU A 187 -10.94 6.44 -12.92
C LEU A 187 -10.42 6.66 -14.35
N GLU A 188 -9.11 6.65 -14.56
CA GLU A 188 -8.52 6.76 -15.90
C GLU A 188 -8.91 5.56 -16.79
N ARG A 189 -8.90 4.35 -16.24
CA ARG A 189 -9.36 3.13 -16.92
C ARG A 189 -10.83 3.23 -17.31
N VAL A 190 -11.70 3.71 -16.41
CA VAL A 190 -13.12 3.96 -16.71
C VAL A 190 -13.30 5.01 -17.81
N SER A 191 -12.57 6.13 -17.75
CA SER A 191 -12.60 7.15 -18.81
C SER A 191 -12.13 6.61 -20.15
N THR A 192 -11.17 5.70 -20.15
CA THR A 192 -10.72 5.01 -21.36
C THR A 192 -11.82 4.11 -21.92
N LEU A 193 -12.47 3.30 -21.08
CA LEU A 193 -13.61 2.48 -21.50
C LEU A 193 -14.74 3.32 -22.09
N GLU A 194 -15.09 4.44 -21.47
CA GLU A 194 -16.10 5.38 -21.96
C GLU A 194 -15.78 5.88 -23.38
N LYS A 195 -14.55 6.35 -23.62
CA LYS A 195 -14.11 6.83 -24.94
C LYS A 195 -14.20 5.76 -26.02
N TYR A 196 -13.84 4.51 -25.69
CA TYR A 196 -13.90 3.41 -26.65
C TYR A 196 -15.32 2.89 -26.87
N LEU A 197 -16.16 2.86 -25.82
CA LEU A 197 -17.60 2.59 -25.93
C LEU A 197 -18.28 3.60 -26.83
N GLU A 198 -17.97 4.89 -26.68
CA GLU A 198 -18.53 5.94 -27.53
C GLU A 198 -18.11 5.76 -28.99
N ARG A 199 -16.83 5.48 -29.25
CA ARG A 199 -16.33 5.19 -30.61
C ARG A 199 -17.01 3.97 -31.21
N TYR A 200 -17.17 2.90 -30.43
CA TYR A 200 -17.88 1.70 -30.85
C TYR A 200 -19.32 2.01 -31.23
N ALA A 201 -20.07 2.69 -30.37
CA ALA A 201 -21.46 3.06 -30.62
C ALA A 201 -21.62 3.96 -31.85
N ARG A 202 -20.73 4.95 -32.03
CA ARG A 202 -20.71 5.80 -33.23
C ARG A 202 -20.47 4.99 -34.50
N SER A 203 -19.53 4.03 -34.47
CA SER A 203 -19.27 3.14 -35.59
C SER A 203 -20.51 2.31 -35.94
N LYS A 204 -21.17 1.71 -34.94
CA LYS A 204 -22.36 0.87 -35.13
C LYS A 204 -23.56 1.68 -35.63
N ARG A 205 -23.75 2.89 -35.08
CA ARG A 205 -24.77 3.83 -35.56
C ARG A 205 -24.52 4.27 -37.00
N SER A 206 -23.27 4.47 -37.40
CA SER A 206 -22.93 4.79 -38.79
C SER A 206 -23.28 3.65 -39.75
N VAL A 207 -23.05 2.39 -39.33
CA VAL A 207 -23.44 1.21 -40.11
C VAL A 207 -24.96 1.15 -40.25
N ALA A 208 -25.71 1.24 -39.15
CA ALA A 208 -27.17 1.25 -39.17
C ALA A 208 -27.75 2.34 -40.07
N LYS A 209 -27.15 3.54 -40.04
CA LYS A 209 -27.52 4.63 -40.95
C LYS A 209 -27.22 4.32 -42.42
N SER A 210 -26.12 3.61 -42.71
CA SER A 210 -25.74 3.27 -44.09
C SER A 210 -26.63 2.21 -44.74
N ILE A 211 -27.26 1.35 -43.91
CA ILE A 211 -28.19 0.31 -44.36
C ILE A 211 -29.66 0.74 -44.26
N ASP A 212 -29.92 2.00 -43.89
CA ASP A 212 -31.27 2.56 -43.70
C ASP A 212 -32.14 1.77 -42.70
N GLU A 213 -31.56 1.41 -41.56
CA GLU A 213 -32.25 0.66 -40.52
C GLU A 213 -33.50 1.43 -40.00
N PRO A 214 -34.69 0.82 -40.01
CA PRO A 214 -35.90 1.48 -39.51
C PRO A 214 -35.77 1.76 -38.02
N GLU A 215 -36.30 2.90 -37.58
CA GLU A 215 -36.29 3.32 -36.17
C GLU A 215 -34.89 3.30 -35.53
N PHE A 216 -33.83 3.57 -36.29
CA PHE A 216 -32.45 3.49 -35.79
C PHE A 216 -32.19 4.37 -34.55
N ASP A 217 -32.91 5.48 -34.38
CA ASP A 217 -32.81 6.36 -33.21
C ASP A 217 -33.36 5.73 -31.92
N ASN A 218 -34.13 4.64 -32.03
CA ASN A 218 -34.70 3.88 -30.92
C ASN A 218 -33.81 2.70 -30.49
N LEU A 219 -32.66 2.45 -31.15
CA LEU A 219 -31.82 1.28 -30.87
C LEU A 219 -30.61 1.59 -29.98
N ILE A 220 -30.16 0.56 -29.25
CA ILE A 220 -28.93 0.56 -28.47
C ILE A 220 -27.76 0.10 -29.36
N PHE A 221 -26.72 0.94 -29.42
CA PHE A 221 -25.51 0.71 -30.24
C PHE A 221 -24.28 0.30 -29.42
N TYR A 222 -24.44 0.08 -28.11
CA TYR A 222 -23.39 -0.44 -27.25
C TYR A 222 -23.38 -1.99 -27.24
N PRO A 223 -22.24 -2.63 -26.94
CA PRO A 223 -22.19 -4.09 -26.78
C PRO A 223 -23.22 -4.56 -25.75
N LYS A 224 -23.89 -5.68 -26.00
CA LYS A 224 -24.84 -6.26 -25.05
C LYS A 224 -24.07 -6.91 -23.89
N ASP A 225 -24.52 -6.65 -22.67
CA ASP A 225 -23.86 -7.09 -21.43
C ASP A 225 -24.00 -8.58 -21.07
N GLY A 226 -24.56 -9.39 -21.97
CA GLY A 226 -24.70 -10.84 -21.80
C GLY A 226 -25.90 -11.29 -20.97
N ARG A 227 -26.58 -10.39 -20.24
CA ARG A 227 -27.74 -10.75 -19.43
C ARG A 227 -28.90 -11.25 -20.31
N SER A 228 -29.51 -12.35 -19.88
CA SER A 228 -30.74 -12.86 -20.49
C SER A 228 -31.97 -11.98 -20.19
N THR A 229 -31.94 -11.25 -19.07
CA THR A 229 -33.02 -10.38 -18.60
C THR A 229 -32.98 -8.97 -19.20
N ASP A 230 -31.93 -8.64 -19.96
CA ASP A 230 -31.82 -7.34 -20.61
C ASP A 230 -32.78 -7.23 -21.81
N ALA A 231 -33.81 -6.40 -21.59
CA ALA A 231 -34.89 -6.13 -22.52
C ALA A 231 -34.62 -4.94 -23.47
N GLY A 232 -33.38 -4.45 -23.55
CA GLY A 232 -33.00 -3.39 -24.47
C GLY A 232 -33.19 -3.81 -25.95
N ALA A 233 -33.59 -2.85 -26.80
CA ALA A 233 -33.64 -3.06 -28.24
C ALA A 233 -32.25 -2.77 -28.85
N TYR A 234 -31.48 -3.83 -29.11
CA TYR A 234 -30.13 -3.74 -29.66
C TYR A 234 -30.13 -3.79 -31.18
N PHE A 235 -29.14 -3.14 -31.80
CA PHE A 235 -28.93 -3.25 -33.24
C PHE A 235 -28.39 -4.64 -33.62
N THR A 236 -29.25 -5.54 -34.12
CA THR A 236 -28.91 -6.95 -34.41
C THR A 236 -28.82 -7.25 -35.92
N ASN A 237 -27.88 -6.62 -36.62
CA ASN A 237 -27.57 -6.98 -38.02
C ASN A 237 -26.46 -8.05 -38.09
N SER A 238 -26.60 -9.07 -38.95
CA SER A 238 -25.60 -10.14 -39.11
C SER A 238 -24.21 -9.65 -39.53
N ASP A 239 -24.13 -8.55 -40.29
CA ASP A 239 -22.87 -8.07 -40.88
C ASP A 239 -22.28 -6.86 -40.16
N GLY A 240 -22.91 -6.40 -39.08
CA GLY A 240 -22.51 -5.14 -38.44
C GLY A 240 -23.15 -4.81 -37.11
N GLY A 241 -24.02 -5.68 -36.59
CA GLY A 241 -24.74 -5.52 -35.33
C GLY A 241 -23.81 -5.34 -34.13
N VAL A 242 -24.41 -4.89 -33.03
CA VAL A 242 -23.72 -4.93 -31.74
C VAL A 242 -23.49 -6.38 -31.33
N LYS A 243 -22.34 -6.62 -30.70
CA LYS A 243 -22.00 -7.94 -30.20
C LYS A 243 -22.40 -8.08 -28.74
N THR A 244 -22.66 -9.31 -28.33
CA THR A 244 -22.81 -9.68 -26.92
C THR A 244 -21.45 -10.06 -26.37
N ILE A 245 -21.11 -9.58 -25.17
CA ILE A 245 -19.87 -9.98 -24.50
C ILE A 245 -19.94 -11.45 -24.05
N ASP A 246 -18.80 -12.13 -24.08
CA ASP A 246 -18.72 -13.57 -23.78
C ASP A 246 -18.88 -13.92 -22.28
N ASP A 247 -18.62 -12.96 -21.39
CA ASP A 247 -18.74 -13.11 -19.94
C ASP A 247 -19.70 -12.04 -19.40
N GLU A 248 -20.79 -12.52 -18.80
CA GLU A 248 -21.93 -11.69 -18.42
C GLU A 248 -21.50 -10.57 -17.45
N LEU A 249 -21.87 -9.33 -17.78
CA LEU A 249 -21.53 -8.09 -17.08
C LEU A 249 -20.03 -7.79 -16.92
N SER A 250 -19.13 -8.57 -17.50
CA SER A 250 -17.69 -8.43 -17.25
C SER A 250 -17.09 -7.29 -18.07
N ALA A 251 -16.56 -6.26 -17.40
CA ALA A 251 -15.83 -5.20 -18.08
C ALA A 251 -14.54 -5.72 -18.75
N VAL A 252 -13.96 -6.83 -18.25
CA VAL A 252 -12.85 -7.51 -18.94
C VAL A 252 -13.32 -8.11 -20.27
N ALA A 253 -14.48 -8.76 -20.32
CA ALA A 253 -15.03 -9.23 -21.60
C ALA A 253 -15.38 -8.06 -22.54
N LEU A 254 -15.87 -6.95 -21.99
CA LEU A 254 -16.05 -5.72 -22.77
C LEU A 254 -14.73 -5.26 -23.42
N THR A 255 -13.60 -5.27 -22.70
CA THR A 255 -12.32 -4.83 -23.29
C THR A 255 -11.94 -5.64 -24.52
N LYS A 256 -12.24 -6.95 -24.54
CA LYS A 256 -11.99 -7.81 -25.71
C LYS A 256 -12.78 -7.35 -26.92
N GLU A 257 -14.05 -7.00 -26.72
CA GLU A 257 -14.90 -6.47 -27.78
C GLU A 257 -14.50 -5.06 -28.26
N LEU A 258 -13.92 -4.26 -27.37
CA LEU A 258 -13.41 -2.94 -27.69
C LEU A 258 -11.98 -2.95 -28.27
N GLY A 259 -11.31 -4.12 -28.31
CA GLY A 259 -9.91 -4.23 -28.74
C GLY A 259 -8.92 -3.59 -27.76
N LEU A 260 -9.28 -3.52 -26.48
CA LEU A 260 -8.47 -2.94 -25.41
C LEU A 260 -7.74 -4.03 -24.61
N PRO A 261 -6.62 -3.69 -23.94
CA PRO A 261 -5.99 -4.60 -22.99
C PRO A 261 -6.92 -4.95 -21.81
N GLU A 262 -6.85 -6.19 -21.33
CA GLU A 262 -7.74 -6.70 -20.26
C GLU A 262 -7.61 -5.93 -18.93
N TYR A 263 -6.43 -5.38 -18.63
CA TYR A 263 -6.22 -4.63 -17.38
C TYR A 263 -7.09 -3.38 -17.29
N VAL A 264 -7.53 -2.83 -18.43
CA VAL A 264 -8.43 -1.67 -18.48
C VAL A 264 -9.82 -2.01 -17.92
N GLY A 265 -10.24 -3.28 -18.02
CA GLY A 265 -11.49 -3.78 -17.46
C GLY A 265 -11.44 -4.09 -15.97
N ARG A 266 -10.29 -3.90 -15.31
CA ARG A 266 -10.07 -4.26 -13.91
C ARG A 266 -9.98 -3.02 -13.01
N ASN A 267 -10.53 -3.13 -11.81
CA ASN A 267 -10.29 -2.20 -10.72
C ASN A 267 -8.81 -2.28 -10.30
N ALA A 268 -8.09 -1.17 -10.27
CA ALA A 268 -6.67 -1.18 -9.93
C ALA A 268 -6.42 -1.46 -8.45
N ILE A 269 -7.38 -1.16 -7.57
CA ILE A 269 -7.27 -1.40 -6.12
C ILE A 269 -7.35 -2.88 -5.79
N THR A 270 -8.32 -3.58 -6.38
CA THR A 270 -8.61 -4.99 -6.04
C THR A 270 -8.06 -5.99 -7.07
N GLY A 271 -7.67 -5.51 -8.25
CA GLY A 271 -7.29 -6.35 -9.40
C GLY A 271 -8.45 -7.12 -10.04
N LYS A 272 -9.67 -6.95 -9.51
CA LYS A 272 -10.88 -7.65 -9.94
C LYS A 272 -11.56 -6.96 -11.13
N SER A 273 -12.38 -7.70 -11.87
CA SER A 273 -13.12 -7.12 -13.00
C SER A 273 -14.10 -6.06 -12.49
N MET A 274 -14.19 -4.93 -13.19
CA MET A 274 -15.33 -4.03 -13.05
C MET A 274 -16.56 -4.64 -13.74
N TRP A 275 -17.72 -4.06 -13.47
CA TRP A 275 -18.99 -4.51 -14.04
C TRP A 275 -19.44 -3.55 -15.14
N TYR A 276 -19.85 -4.07 -16.28
CA TYR A 276 -20.40 -3.34 -17.41
C TYR A 276 -21.87 -3.71 -17.58
N ILE A 277 -22.75 -2.71 -17.59
CA ILE A 277 -24.19 -2.88 -17.78
C ILE A 277 -24.59 -2.04 -18.99
N SER A 278 -25.11 -2.67 -20.04
CA SER A 278 -25.38 -1.98 -21.32
C SER A 278 -26.66 -1.16 -21.30
N ASN A 279 -27.67 -1.62 -20.55
CA ASN A 279 -28.93 -0.93 -20.31
C ASN A 279 -29.28 -1.01 -18.82
N PRO A 280 -28.76 -0.07 -17.99
CA PRO A 280 -29.02 -0.08 -16.57
C PRO A 280 -30.43 0.44 -16.24
N GLY A 281 -30.91 0.09 -15.05
CA GLY A 281 -32.09 0.66 -14.41
C GLY A 281 -31.85 2.08 -13.89
N PRO A 282 -32.92 2.75 -13.43
CA PRO A 282 -32.84 4.10 -12.86
C PRO A 282 -32.14 4.16 -11.49
N ASP A 283 -32.19 3.06 -10.72
CA ASP A 283 -31.58 2.99 -9.39
C ASP A 283 -30.12 2.53 -9.49
N ARG A 284 -29.19 3.36 -9.00
CA ARG A 284 -27.76 3.02 -8.98
C ARG A 284 -27.43 1.91 -7.98
N SER A 285 -28.29 1.69 -6.98
CA SER A 285 -28.09 0.67 -5.95
C SER A 285 -28.50 -0.71 -6.46
N ASN A 286 -29.48 -0.76 -7.38
CA ASN A 286 -29.97 -1.96 -8.06
C ASN A 286 -29.96 -1.74 -9.57
N PRO A 287 -28.77 -1.59 -10.18
CA PRO A 287 -28.61 -1.12 -11.57
C PRO A 287 -29.16 -2.09 -12.61
N CYS A 288 -29.49 -3.33 -12.26
CA CYS A 288 -30.10 -4.29 -13.18
C CYS A 288 -31.64 -4.32 -13.10
N ASP A 289 -32.23 -3.77 -12.04
CA ASP A 289 -33.67 -3.77 -11.83
C ASP A 289 -34.36 -2.68 -12.63
N ASN A 290 -35.57 -2.96 -13.12
CA ASN A 290 -36.40 -1.99 -13.83
C ASN A 290 -35.69 -1.31 -15.03
N ALA A 291 -34.78 -2.03 -15.69
CA ALA A 291 -34.20 -1.59 -16.95
C ALA A 291 -35.32 -1.30 -17.95
N LYS A 292 -35.21 -0.17 -18.66
CA LYS A 292 -36.25 0.23 -19.60
C LYS A 292 -36.34 -0.78 -20.75
N THR A 293 -37.57 -1.14 -21.10
CA THR A 293 -37.89 -1.99 -22.25
C THR A 293 -38.17 -1.15 -23.51
N THR A 294 -38.47 0.15 -23.34
CA THR A 294 -38.77 1.09 -24.42
C THR A 294 -37.82 2.29 -24.41
N PRO A 295 -37.52 2.87 -25.59
CA PRO A 295 -36.70 4.08 -25.70
C PRO A 295 -37.40 5.29 -25.04
N PRO A 296 -36.63 6.29 -24.55
CA PRO A 296 -35.17 6.35 -24.54
C PRO A 296 -34.57 5.48 -23.42
N TYR A 297 -33.62 4.62 -23.80
CA TYR A 297 -32.85 3.77 -22.90
C TYR A 297 -31.84 4.57 -22.08
N TYR A 298 -31.38 3.99 -20.97
CA TYR A 298 -30.32 4.58 -20.16
C TYR A 298 -28.95 4.32 -20.82
N PRO A 299 -27.99 5.25 -20.69
CA PRO A 299 -26.63 5.02 -21.15
C PRO A 299 -25.98 3.87 -20.38
N PRO A 300 -25.00 3.17 -20.98
CA PRO A 300 -24.31 2.08 -20.31
C PRO A 300 -23.60 2.58 -19.05
N ALA A 301 -23.50 1.72 -18.05
CA ALA A 301 -22.82 2.00 -16.79
C ALA A 301 -21.63 1.07 -16.59
N ILE A 302 -20.55 1.62 -16.04
CA ILE A 302 -19.43 0.85 -15.49
C ILE A 302 -19.48 1.01 -13.97
N ILE A 303 -19.53 -0.10 -13.27
CA ILE A 303 -19.67 -0.14 -11.81
C ILE A 303 -18.41 -0.76 -11.21
N VAL A 304 -17.84 -0.04 -10.26
CA VAL A 304 -16.64 -0.45 -9.52
C VAL A 304 -17.07 -0.96 -8.15
N THR A 305 -16.84 -2.24 -7.88
CA THR A 305 -17.11 -2.87 -6.59
C THR A 305 -15.80 -3.16 -5.85
N THR A 306 -15.92 -3.32 -4.54
CA THR A 306 -14.81 -3.58 -3.61
C THR A 306 -14.35 -5.05 -3.60
N GLY A 307 -15.02 -5.90 -4.39
CA GLY A 307 -14.68 -7.31 -4.60
C GLY A 307 -15.41 -7.88 -5.82
N ASP A 308 -15.36 -9.21 -5.98
CA ASP A 308 -16.04 -9.97 -7.05
C ASP A 308 -17.56 -10.08 -6.83
N VAL A 309 -18.13 -9.26 -5.95
CA VAL A 309 -19.57 -9.27 -5.69
C VAL A 309 -20.27 -8.56 -6.84
N ARG A 310 -21.16 -9.31 -7.48
CA ARG A 310 -22.03 -8.81 -8.54
C ARG A 310 -22.89 -7.64 -8.03
N PRO A 311 -23.13 -6.57 -8.82
CA PRO A 311 -24.01 -5.49 -8.40
C PRO A 311 -25.41 -6.02 -8.08
N ASN A 312 -26.08 -5.46 -7.08
CA ASN A 312 -27.40 -5.93 -6.67
C ASN A 312 -28.45 -5.81 -7.79
N GLY A 313 -29.43 -6.70 -7.78
CA GLY A 313 -30.46 -6.80 -8.84
C GLY A 313 -29.95 -7.48 -10.11
N CYS A 314 -28.66 -7.81 -10.16
CA CYS A 314 -28.03 -8.72 -11.10
C CYS A 314 -27.68 -10.01 -10.33
#